data_AF-A0A7Y5JVH0-F1
#
_entry.id   AF-A0A7Y5JVH0-F1
#
_cell.length_a   1.000
_cell.length_b   1.000
_cell.length_c   1.000
_cell.angle_alpha   90.00
_cell.angle_beta   90.00
_cell.angle_gamma   90.00
#
_symmetry.space_group_name_H-M   'P 1'
#
loop_
_entity.id
_entity.type
_entity.pdbx_description
1 polymer ?
#
loop_
_entity_poly.entity_id
_entity_poly.type
_entity_poly.pdbx_seq_one_letter_code
_entity_poly.pdbx_strand_id
1 'polypeptide(L)' 'VSFTVQSGERRKSVVWGGPGDGERKAKLVKILLGEPGSTIDVSVPSSPVTR' A
#
# COMPACT_ATOMS: atom_id res chain seq x y z
N VAL A 1 -7.44 -3.45 -8.30
CA VAL A 1 -8.15 -3.56 -7.00
C VAL A 1 -7.58 -2.54 -6.02
N SER A 2 -8.40 -1.96 -5.15
CA SER A 2 -7.97 -1.10 -4.05
C SER A 2 -8.74 -1.39 -2.77
N PHE A 3 -8.16 -1.05 -1.62
CA PHE A 3 -8.79 -1.21 -0.30
C PHE A 3 -8.24 -0.18 0.68
N THR A 4 -8.94 0.07 1.77
CA THR A 4 -8.48 0.97 2.83
C THR A 4 -7.83 0.19 3.96
N VAL A 5 -6.72 0.70 4.48
CA VAL A 5 -6.06 0.20 5.70
C VAL A 5 -6.07 1.29 6.76
N GLN A 6 -6.16 0.87 8.01
CA GLN A 6 -6.12 1.76 9.16
C GLN A 6 -4.95 1.37 10.07
N SER A 7 -4.16 2.37 10.46
CA SER A 7 -3.09 2.24 11.47
C SER A 7 -3.30 3.32 12.53
N GLY A 8 -3.79 2.91 13.70
CA GLY A 8 -4.28 3.85 14.71
C GLY A 8 -5.43 4.70 14.18
N GLU A 9 -5.30 6.03 14.24
CA GLU A 9 -6.29 6.97 13.71
C GLU A 9 -6.08 7.29 12.21
N ARG A 10 -4.94 6.89 11.62
CA ARG A 10 -4.62 7.18 10.22
C ARG A 10 -5.23 6.14 9.29
N ARG A 11 -6.06 6.58 8.36
CA ARG A 11 -6.58 5.78 7.24
C ARG A 11 -5.80 6.07 5.97
N LYS A 12 -5.42 5.03 5.24
CA LYS A 12 -4.75 5.12 3.93
C LYS A 12 -5.45 4.22 2.91
N SER A 13 -5.52 4.69 1.66
CA SER A 13 -5.97 3.88 0.52
C SER A 13 -4.79 3.08 -0.04
N VAL A 14 -4.97 1.80 -0.33
CA VAL A 14 -3.98 0.94 -0.96
C VAL A 14 -4.44 0.58 -2.36
N VAL A 15 -3.64 0.91 -3.37
CA VAL A 15 -3.85 0.47 -4.75
C VAL A 15 -3.04 -0.81 -4.96
N TRP A 16 -3.75 -1.92 -5.14
CA TRP A 16 -3.16 -3.26 -5.20
C TRP A 16 -2.82 -3.72 -6.62
N GLY A 17 -3.52 -3.20 -7.62
CA GLY A 17 -3.42 -3.69 -9.00
C GLY A 17 -3.99 -5.12 -9.14
N GLY A 18 -3.19 -6.05 -9.67
CA GLY A 18 -3.52 -7.46 -9.92
C GLY A 18 -3.07 -8.45 -8.81
N PRO A 19 -3.39 -9.75 -8.94
CA PRO A 19 -3.23 -10.74 -7.86
C PRO A 19 -1.79 -11.20 -7.59
N GLY A 20 -0.84 -10.94 -8.50
CA GLY A 20 0.56 -11.35 -8.34
C GLY A 20 1.28 -10.64 -7.19
N ASP A 21 2.38 -11.25 -6.73
CA ASP A 21 3.31 -10.71 -5.73
C ASP A 21 2.70 -10.39 -4.36
N GLY A 22 1.64 -11.11 -3.96
CA GLY A 22 0.85 -10.76 -2.77
C GLY A 22 1.69 -10.61 -1.49
N GLU A 23 2.62 -11.53 -1.23
CA GLU A 23 3.52 -11.42 -0.06
C GLU A 23 4.41 -10.18 -0.10
N ARG A 24 4.99 -9.88 -1.27
CA ARG A 24 5.86 -8.72 -1.46
C ARG A 24 5.07 -7.42 -1.29
N LYS A 25 3.89 -7.34 -1.88
CA LYS A 25 2.98 -6.19 -1.75
C LYS A 25 2.55 -5.98 -0.29
N ALA A 26 2.22 -7.04 0.43
CA ALA A 26 1.86 -6.96 1.85
C ALA A 26 3.02 -6.42 2.71
N LYS A 27 4.26 -6.88 2.47
CA LYS A 27 5.47 -6.34 3.13
C LYS A 27 5.66 -4.86 2.84
N LEU A 28 5.49 -4.44 1.58
CA LEU A 28 5.59 -3.04 1.19
C LEU A 28 4.53 -2.18 1.86
N VAL A 29 3.25 -2.61 1.88
CA VAL A 29 2.18 -1.87 2.59
C VAL A 29 2.55 -1.68 4.06
N LYS A 30 3.05 -2.71 4.74
CA LYS A 30 3.45 -2.62 6.15
C LYS A 30 4.55 -1.57 6.38
N ILE A 31 5.53 -1.47 5.47
CA ILE A 31 6.61 -0.49 5.53
C ILE A 31 6.06 0.92 5.26
N LEU A 32 5.25 1.09 4.21
CA LEU A 32 4.77 2.39 3.73
C LEU A 32 3.61 2.98 4.56
N LEU A 33 3.04 2.21 5.48
CA LEU A 33 2.03 2.70 6.43
C LEU A 33 2.56 3.84 7.32
N GLY A 34 3.86 3.87 7.61
CA GLY A 34 4.50 4.93 8.39
C GLY A 34 4.82 6.20 7.60
N GLU A 35 4.84 6.12 6.27
CA GLU A 35 5.22 7.23 5.41
C GLU A 35 4.11 8.30 5.32
N PRO A 36 4.44 9.58 5.09
CA PRO A 36 3.44 10.62 4.84
C PRO A 36 2.61 10.30 3.59
N GLY A 37 1.40 10.88 3.50
CA GLY A 37 0.48 10.67 2.39
C GLY A 37 -0.80 9.92 2.78
N SER A 38 -1.73 9.83 1.85
CA SER A 38 -3.04 9.21 2.02
C SER A 38 -3.20 7.94 1.19
N THR A 39 -2.34 7.71 0.20
CA THR A 39 -2.40 6.58 -0.73
C THR A 39 -1.07 5.84 -0.82
N ILE A 40 -1.12 4.51 -0.74
CA ILE A 40 -0.01 3.58 -0.98
C ILE A 40 -0.29 2.83 -2.28
N ASP A 41 0.51 3.03 -3.32
CA ASP A 41 0.43 2.28 -4.56
C ASP A 41 1.48 1.16 -4.61
N VAL A 42 1.01 -0.08 -4.59
CA VAL A 42 1.82 -1.30 -4.73
C VAL A 42 1.41 -2.12 -5.96
N SER A 43 0.70 -1.50 -6.91
CA SER A 43 0.31 -2.15 -8.17
C SER A 43 1.51 -2.61 -9.00
N VAL A 44 2.63 -1.88 -8.89
CA VAL A 44 3.95 -2.21 -9.44
C VAL A 44 4.95 -2.40 -8.30
N PRO A 45 5.13 -3.62 -7.76
CA PRO A 45 5.90 -3.87 -6.52
C PRO A 45 7.42 -3.64 -6.65
N SER A 46 7.94 -3.42 -7.86
CA SER A 46 9.32 -2.97 -8.08
C SER A 46 9.51 -1.46 -7.87
N SER A 47 8.42 -0.68 -7.87
CA SER A 47 8.45 0.78 -7.79
C SER A 47 7.22 1.32 -7.05
N PRO A 48 7.07 0.99 -5.76
CA PRO A 48 5.92 1.45 -4.99
C PRO A 48 5.99 2.96 -4.70
N VAL A 49 4.84 3.60 -4.55
CA VAL A 49 4.75 5.06 -4.34
C VAL A 49 3.78 5.39 -3.21
N THR A 50 4.12 6.39 -2.41
CA THR A 50 3.19 7.00 -1.44
C THR A 50 2.85 8.43 -1.90
N ARG A 51 1.56 8.81 -1.85
CA ARG A 51 1.05 10.13 -2.22
C ARG A 51 0.08 10.66 -1.18
#